data_AF-A0A3P7M2J9-F1
#
_entry.id   AF-A0A3P7M2J9-F1
#
_cell.length_a   1.000
_cell.length_b   1.000
_cell.length_c   1.000
_cell.angle_alpha   90.00
_cell.angle_beta   90.00
_cell.angle_gamma   90.00
#
_symmetry.space_group_name_H-M   'P 1'
#
loop_
_entity.id
_entity.type
_entity.pdbx_description
1 polymer ?
#
loop_
_entity_poly.entity_id
_entity_poly.type
_entity_poly.pdbx_seq_one_letter_code
_entity_poly.pdbx_strand_id
1 'polypeptide(L)'
;MTLDMTGNELKIEPYALKSLGNLIHLDLSNNSINFLANTLISLTKLKVLTMDNNKLTNIDFRRLPEELTDLSLRHNFITTVHYLPQSARNLRRLDLSGNLLDFLSGSGSVNMLPPGLKQADLSNNRIAFIQEGALAHMEKLALLDLKGNHLTELKEGSLAGPKTRLRLFLENNPFKCHCGLRWLLHAKDKVVSGLFSFLSGLLVL
;
A
#
# COMPACT_ATOMS: atom_id res chain seq x y z
N MET A 1 -21.67 6.46 -12.15
CA MET A 1 -21.80 5.19 -12.89
C MET A 1 -20.85 4.18 -12.28
N THR A 2 -21.34 2.99 -11.99
CA THR A 2 -20.57 1.88 -11.42
C THR A 2 -20.65 0.70 -12.39
N LEU A 3 -19.53 0.01 -12.59
CA LEU A 3 -19.46 -1.19 -13.41
C LEU A 3 -18.79 -2.28 -12.57
N ASP A 4 -19.48 -3.40 -12.42
CA ASP A 4 -18.97 -4.60 -11.77
C ASP A 4 -18.70 -5.65 -12.84
N MET A 5 -17.44 -6.09 -12.95
CA MET A 5 -17.02 -7.17 -13.84
C MET A 5 -16.34 -8.30 -13.08
N THR A 6 -16.71 -8.49 -11.81
CA THR A 6 -16.16 -9.54 -10.95
C THR A 6 -16.42 -10.94 -11.50
N GLY A 7 -15.43 -11.83 -11.45
CA GLY A 7 -15.65 -13.27 -11.73
C GLY A 7 -15.81 -13.66 -13.20
N ASN A 8 -15.43 -12.79 -14.14
CA ASN A 8 -15.68 -12.98 -15.57
C ASN A 8 -14.48 -13.55 -16.35
N GLU A 9 -13.49 -14.14 -15.67
CA GLU A 9 -12.24 -14.65 -16.26
C GLU A 9 -11.53 -13.66 -17.20
N LEU A 10 -11.70 -12.37 -16.95
CA LEU A 10 -11.32 -11.33 -17.90
C LEU A 10 -9.81 -11.26 -18.13
N LYS A 11 -9.49 -11.02 -19.40
CA LYS A 11 -8.23 -10.41 -19.83
C LYS A 11 -8.56 -9.00 -20.28
N ILE A 12 -7.92 -7.99 -19.67
CA ILE A 12 -8.15 -6.60 -20.06
C ILE A 12 -7.29 -6.29 -21.27
N GLU A 13 -7.92 -6.32 -22.43
CA GLU A 13 -7.30 -5.89 -23.66
C GLU A 13 -7.08 -4.36 -23.69
N PRO A 14 -6.06 -3.88 -24.41
CA PRO A 14 -5.91 -2.47 -24.72
C PRO A 14 -7.20 -1.88 -25.28
N TYR A 15 -7.60 -0.70 -24.79
CA TYR A 15 -8.76 0.09 -25.24
C TYR A 15 -10.16 -0.45 -24.91
N ALA A 16 -10.30 -1.64 -24.31
CA ALA A 16 -11.61 -2.26 -24.04
C ALA A 16 -12.57 -1.42 -23.17
N LEU A 17 -12.03 -0.53 -22.34
CA LEU A 17 -12.81 0.33 -21.43
C LEU A 17 -12.80 1.81 -21.84
N LYS A 18 -12.21 2.16 -23.00
CA LYS A 18 -11.99 3.56 -23.40
C LYS A 18 -13.30 4.36 -23.54
N SER A 19 -14.39 3.71 -23.93
CA SER A 19 -15.70 4.35 -24.08
C SER A 19 -16.39 4.67 -22.75
N LEU A 20 -15.89 4.13 -21.62
CA LEU A 20 -16.49 4.27 -20.30
C LEU A 20 -16.00 5.52 -19.55
N GLY A 21 -15.81 6.64 -20.25
CA GLY A 21 -15.24 7.87 -19.67
C GLY A 21 -16.04 8.53 -18.53
N ASN A 22 -17.29 8.10 -18.31
CA ASN A 22 -18.12 8.56 -17.18
C ASN A 22 -18.13 7.61 -15.97
N LEU A 23 -17.33 6.54 -16.02
CA LEU A 23 -17.26 5.57 -14.94
C LEU A 23 -16.62 6.18 -13.70
N ILE A 24 -17.24 5.95 -12.54
CA ILE A 24 -16.79 6.47 -11.24
C ILE A 24 -16.22 5.33 -10.40
N HIS A 25 -16.88 4.18 -10.39
CA HIS A 25 -16.43 2.97 -9.69
C HIS A 25 -16.31 1.81 -10.69
N LEU A 26 -15.20 1.07 -10.61
CA LEU A 26 -14.94 -0.09 -11.43
C LEU A 26 -14.45 -1.25 -10.56
N ASP A 27 -15.16 -2.37 -10.61
CA ASP A 27 -14.74 -3.63 -10.00
C ASP A 27 -14.29 -4.64 -11.06
N LEU A 28 -13.06 -5.12 -10.91
CA LEU A 28 -12.41 -6.13 -11.76
C LEU A 28 -11.92 -7.33 -10.93
N SER A 29 -12.43 -7.48 -9.71
CA SER A 29 -11.94 -8.49 -8.77
C SER A 29 -12.24 -9.91 -9.25
N ASN A 30 -11.54 -10.91 -8.70
CA ASN A 30 -11.76 -12.33 -9.01
C ASN A 30 -11.68 -12.66 -10.52
N ASN A 31 -10.69 -12.08 -11.22
CA ASN A 31 -10.42 -12.38 -12.62
C ASN A 31 -9.01 -13.02 -12.75
N SER A 32 -8.51 -13.17 -13.97
CA SER A 32 -7.15 -13.69 -14.23
C SER A 32 -6.20 -12.60 -14.73
N ILE A 33 -6.39 -11.35 -14.30
CA ILE A 33 -5.62 -10.20 -14.78
C ILE A 33 -4.21 -10.26 -14.19
N ASN A 34 -3.18 -10.30 -15.04
CA ASN A 34 -1.78 -10.41 -14.63
C ASN A 34 -0.93 -9.17 -14.96
N PHE A 35 -1.47 -8.22 -15.72
CA PHE A 35 -0.86 -6.91 -15.94
C PHE A 35 -1.91 -5.81 -16.01
N LEU A 36 -1.49 -4.58 -15.68
CA LEU A 36 -2.35 -3.40 -15.81
C LEU A 36 -2.22 -2.80 -17.21
N ALA A 37 -3.29 -2.81 -17.99
CA ALA A 37 -3.34 -2.20 -19.31
C ALA A 37 -3.41 -0.67 -19.22
N ASN A 38 -2.82 0.04 -20.20
CA ASN A 38 -2.88 1.50 -20.30
C ASN A 38 -4.31 2.05 -20.53
N THR A 39 -5.28 1.15 -20.76
CA THR A 39 -6.69 1.46 -20.94
C THR A 39 -7.29 2.24 -19.77
N LEU A 40 -6.85 1.96 -18.54
CA LEU A 40 -7.40 2.59 -17.33
C LEU A 40 -7.11 4.10 -17.26
N ILE A 41 -6.05 4.57 -17.90
CA ILE A 41 -5.68 5.99 -17.96
C ILE A 41 -6.81 6.83 -18.60
N SER A 42 -7.56 6.25 -19.53
CA SER A 42 -8.66 6.95 -20.23
C SER A 42 -9.92 7.15 -19.37
N LEU A 43 -10.02 6.49 -18.22
CA LEU A 43 -11.16 6.58 -17.31
C LEU A 43 -11.03 7.82 -16.41
N THR A 44 -11.08 9.00 -17.03
CA THR A 44 -10.73 10.28 -16.38
C THR A 44 -11.62 10.68 -15.21
N LYS A 45 -12.81 10.07 -15.04
CA LYS A 45 -13.69 10.30 -13.89
C LYS A 45 -13.64 9.20 -12.83
N LEU A 46 -12.82 8.16 -13.03
CA LEU A 46 -12.76 7.02 -12.13
C LEU A 46 -12.17 7.45 -10.78
N LYS A 47 -12.89 7.14 -9.71
CA LYS A 47 -12.52 7.45 -8.31
C LYS A 47 -12.15 6.19 -7.54
N VAL A 48 -12.83 5.08 -7.80
CA VAL A 48 -12.64 3.82 -7.08
C VAL A 48 -12.36 2.70 -8.07
N LEU A 49 -11.28 1.97 -7.82
CA LEU A 49 -10.87 0.79 -8.59
C LEU A 49 -10.56 -0.36 -7.64
N THR A 50 -11.27 -1.47 -7.83
CA THR A 50 -11.02 -2.73 -7.11
C THR A 50 -10.56 -3.79 -8.11
N MET A 51 -9.43 -4.43 -7.80
CA MET A 51 -8.79 -5.45 -8.63
C MET A 51 -8.30 -6.61 -7.75
N ASP A 52 -9.06 -6.92 -6.70
CA ASP A 52 -8.69 -7.93 -5.71
C ASP A 52 -8.70 -9.33 -6.32
N ASN A 53 -7.95 -10.27 -5.74
CA ASN A 53 -7.96 -11.68 -6.16
C ASN A 53 -7.70 -11.86 -7.66
N ASN A 54 -6.63 -11.25 -8.15
CA ASN A 54 -6.16 -11.36 -9.52
C ASN A 54 -4.73 -11.96 -9.54
N LYS A 55 -4.03 -11.86 -10.67
CA LYS A 55 -2.70 -12.44 -10.87
C LYS A 55 -1.61 -11.38 -11.08
N LEU A 56 -1.81 -10.16 -10.59
CA LEU A 56 -0.87 -9.05 -10.80
C LEU A 56 0.43 -9.33 -10.04
N THR A 57 1.56 -9.12 -10.70
CA THR A 57 2.90 -9.25 -10.09
C THR A 57 3.57 -7.91 -9.80
N ASN A 58 3.07 -6.84 -10.39
CA ASN A 58 3.54 -5.47 -10.19
C ASN A 58 2.42 -4.47 -10.45
N ILE A 59 2.61 -3.24 -9.95
CA ILE A 59 1.75 -2.10 -10.26
C ILE A 59 2.61 -0.89 -10.63
N ASP A 60 2.24 -0.20 -11.71
CA ASP A 60 2.83 1.07 -12.13
C ASP A 60 1.80 2.18 -11.99
N PHE A 61 1.99 3.07 -11.01
CA PHE A 61 1.03 4.13 -10.70
C PHE A 61 0.83 5.14 -11.85
N ARG A 62 1.74 5.17 -12.85
CA ARG A 62 1.57 5.98 -14.07
C ARG A 62 0.44 5.49 -14.96
N ARG A 63 0.02 4.23 -14.82
CA ARG A 63 -1.04 3.62 -15.62
C ARG A 63 -2.43 3.76 -15.01
N LEU A 64 -2.52 4.40 -13.84
CA LEU A 64 -3.79 4.65 -13.17
C LEU A 64 -4.43 5.96 -13.65
N PRO A 65 -5.76 6.05 -13.67
CA PRO A 65 -6.45 7.30 -13.96
C PRO A 65 -6.11 8.37 -12.92
N GLU A 66 -5.95 9.61 -13.40
CA GLU A 66 -5.46 10.73 -12.58
C GLU A 66 -6.37 11.07 -11.39
N GLU A 67 -7.68 10.89 -11.56
CA GLU A 67 -8.69 11.23 -10.57
C GLU A 67 -8.92 10.15 -9.51
N LEU A 68 -8.21 9.01 -9.60
CA LEU A 68 -8.39 7.86 -8.71
C LEU A 68 -8.03 8.22 -7.26
N THR A 69 -8.95 7.93 -6.34
CA THR A 69 -8.79 8.21 -4.90
C THR A 69 -8.62 6.96 -4.06
N ASP A 70 -9.21 5.83 -4.51
CA ASP A 70 -9.26 4.59 -3.76
C ASP A 70 -8.90 3.41 -4.68
N LEU A 71 -7.87 2.66 -4.29
CA LEU A 71 -7.37 1.50 -5.03
C LEU A 71 -7.24 0.28 -4.10
N SER A 72 -7.88 -0.81 -4.49
CA SER A 72 -7.73 -2.11 -3.84
C SER A 72 -7.10 -3.12 -4.79
N LEU A 73 -6.04 -3.77 -4.34
CA LEU A 73 -5.24 -4.76 -5.05
C LEU A 73 -4.97 -5.98 -4.16
N ARG A 74 -5.92 -6.31 -3.28
CA ARG A 74 -5.76 -7.37 -2.28
C ARG A 74 -5.53 -8.71 -2.94
N HIS A 75 -4.80 -9.59 -2.26
CA HIS A 75 -4.66 -10.99 -2.67
C HIS A 75 -4.25 -11.15 -4.14
N ASN A 76 -3.21 -10.42 -4.53
CA ASN A 76 -2.50 -10.58 -5.79
C ASN A 76 -1.09 -11.16 -5.51
N PHE A 77 -0.21 -11.15 -6.50
CA PHE A 77 1.18 -11.61 -6.36
C PHE A 77 2.17 -10.45 -6.48
N ILE A 78 1.79 -9.24 -6.07
CA ILE A 78 2.56 -8.03 -6.30
C ILE A 78 3.85 -8.07 -5.46
N THR A 79 4.99 -8.09 -6.15
CA THR A 79 6.33 -8.01 -5.54
C THR A 79 6.91 -6.61 -5.64
N THR A 80 6.44 -5.79 -6.59
CA THR A 80 6.94 -4.43 -6.78
C THR A 80 5.83 -3.42 -7.08
N VAL A 81 5.97 -2.23 -6.49
CA VAL A 81 5.23 -1.04 -6.92
C VAL A 81 6.17 -0.04 -7.57
N HIS A 82 5.74 0.58 -8.67
CA HIS A 82 6.49 1.61 -9.38
C HIS A 82 5.79 2.96 -9.25
N TYR A 83 6.51 3.92 -8.67
CA TYR A 83 6.06 5.30 -8.49
C TYR A 83 7.03 6.25 -9.19
N LEU A 84 6.49 7.19 -9.96
CA LEU A 84 7.21 8.38 -10.38
C LEU A 84 6.54 9.63 -9.83
N PRO A 85 7.31 10.70 -9.56
CA PRO A 85 6.74 12.00 -9.22
C PRO A 85 5.62 12.35 -10.18
N GLN A 86 4.54 12.92 -9.63
CA GLN A 86 3.34 13.30 -10.37
C GLN A 86 2.37 12.17 -10.79
N SER A 87 2.69 10.89 -10.55
CA SER A 87 1.72 9.79 -10.69
C SER A 87 0.82 9.65 -9.45
N ALA A 88 -0.41 9.15 -9.64
CA ALA A 88 -1.38 8.87 -8.57
C ALA A 88 -1.56 10.00 -7.53
N ARG A 89 -1.52 11.27 -7.97
CA ARG A 89 -1.54 12.46 -7.07
C ARG A 89 -2.80 12.54 -6.20
N ASN A 90 -3.91 12.01 -6.70
CA ASN A 90 -5.20 12.03 -6.02
C ASN A 90 -5.46 10.80 -5.16
N LEU A 91 -4.59 9.79 -5.20
CA LEU A 91 -4.77 8.57 -4.43
C LEU A 91 -4.69 8.89 -2.93
N ARG A 92 -5.67 8.39 -2.16
CA ARG A 92 -5.81 8.60 -0.72
C ARG A 92 -5.83 7.29 0.05
N ARG A 93 -6.42 6.24 -0.51
CA ARG A 93 -6.49 4.91 0.08
C ARG A 93 -5.90 3.90 -0.88
N LEU A 94 -4.96 3.11 -0.35
CA LEU A 94 -4.31 2.03 -1.07
C LEU A 94 -4.35 0.78 -0.21
N ASP A 95 -4.86 -0.29 -0.79
CA ASP A 95 -4.84 -1.61 -0.18
C ASP A 95 -4.03 -2.57 -1.04
N LEU A 96 -2.92 -3.03 -0.49
CA LEU A 96 -2.02 -4.03 -1.06
C LEU A 96 -1.91 -5.24 -0.14
N SER A 97 -2.89 -5.46 0.75
CA SER A 97 -2.85 -6.58 1.69
C SER A 97 -2.85 -7.94 0.99
N GLY A 98 -2.16 -8.92 1.57
CA GLY A 98 -2.08 -10.27 0.99
C GLY A 98 -1.29 -10.33 -0.32
N ASN A 99 -0.24 -9.54 -0.47
CA ASN A 99 0.67 -9.56 -1.63
C ASN A 99 2.07 -10.07 -1.21
N LEU A 100 3.10 -9.81 -2.03
CA LEU A 100 4.44 -10.36 -1.89
C LEU A 100 5.53 -9.27 -1.78
N LEU A 101 5.16 -8.04 -1.37
CA LEU A 101 6.13 -6.95 -1.18
C LEU A 101 7.13 -7.32 -0.09
N ASP A 102 8.40 -7.03 -0.33
CA ASP A 102 9.53 -7.43 0.51
C ASP A 102 10.21 -6.26 1.24
N PHE A 103 10.06 -5.03 0.74
CA PHE A 103 10.54 -3.82 1.41
C PHE A 103 9.74 -2.57 1.00
N LEU A 104 9.96 -1.48 1.75
CA LEU A 104 9.55 -0.12 1.37
C LEU A 104 10.75 0.79 1.22
N SER A 105 10.72 1.65 0.20
CA SER A 105 11.79 2.60 -0.10
C SER A 105 11.34 4.06 0.03
N GLY A 106 12.27 4.92 0.43
CA GLY A 106 12.09 6.38 0.47
C GLY A 106 12.72 7.12 -0.70
N SER A 107 13.42 6.41 -1.59
CA SER A 107 14.14 7.01 -2.72
C SER A 107 14.00 6.16 -3.99
N GLY A 108 14.27 6.77 -5.14
CA GLY A 108 14.10 6.10 -6.42
C GLY A 108 12.62 5.96 -6.82
N SER A 109 12.26 4.81 -7.37
CA SER A 109 10.95 4.60 -8.00
C SER A 109 10.34 3.22 -7.72
N VAL A 110 11.05 2.33 -7.04
CA VAL A 110 10.61 0.97 -6.74
C VAL A 110 10.25 0.88 -5.27
N ASN A 111 9.08 0.30 -4.97
CA ASN A 111 8.56 0.15 -3.61
C ASN A 111 8.44 1.48 -2.83
N MET A 112 8.32 2.58 -3.57
CA MET A 112 8.01 3.91 -3.05
C MET A 112 6.51 4.18 -3.21
N LEU A 113 5.87 4.63 -2.14
CA LEU A 113 4.43 4.90 -2.14
C LEU A 113 4.11 6.36 -2.49
N PRO A 114 2.93 6.65 -3.09
CA PRO A 114 2.54 8.02 -3.42
C PRO A 114 2.40 8.93 -2.18
N PRO A 115 2.87 10.20 -2.25
CA PRO A 115 2.84 11.15 -1.12
C PRO A 115 1.43 11.53 -0.65
N GLY A 116 0.43 11.38 -1.52
CA GLY A 116 -0.95 11.79 -1.24
C GLY A 116 -1.73 10.85 -0.33
N LEU A 117 -1.18 9.67 -0.01
CA LEU A 117 -1.88 8.64 0.75
C LEU A 117 -2.23 9.12 2.17
N LYS A 118 -3.45 8.79 2.58
CA LYS A 118 -3.95 8.95 3.95
C LYS A 118 -4.01 7.62 4.68
N GLN A 119 -4.21 6.53 3.94
CA GLN A 119 -4.33 5.18 4.48
C GLN A 119 -3.63 4.22 3.53
N ALA A 120 -2.78 3.37 4.08
CA ALA A 120 -2.13 2.28 3.37
C ALA A 120 -2.29 0.99 4.18
N ASP A 121 -2.88 -0.03 3.58
CA ASP A 121 -2.88 -1.38 4.13
C ASP A 121 -1.86 -2.22 3.34
N LEU A 122 -0.81 -2.63 4.04
CA LEU A 122 0.27 -3.47 3.54
C LEU A 122 0.36 -4.77 4.35
N SER A 123 -0.71 -5.13 5.07
CA SER A 123 -0.74 -6.31 5.91
C SER A 123 -0.57 -7.60 5.09
N ASN A 124 -0.07 -8.65 5.71
CA ASN A 124 0.10 -9.96 5.09
C ASN A 124 0.92 -9.90 3.78
N ASN A 125 2.03 -9.15 3.82
CA ASN A 125 3.06 -9.14 2.79
C ASN A 125 4.32 -9.86 3.31
N ARG A 126 5.47 -9.66 2.65
CA ARG A 126 6.77 -10.22 3.05
C ARG A 126 7.76 -9.14 3.49
N ILE A 127 7.26 -7.98 3.92
CA ILE A 127 8.08 -6.80 4.17
C ILE A 127 9.04 -7.10 5.31
N ALA A 128 10.34 -7.17 5.01
CA ALA A 128 11.39 -7.48 5.96
C ALA A 128 12.06 -6.21 6.51
N PHE A 129 12.06 -5.12 5.73
CA PHE A 129 12.60 -3.83 6.17
C PHE A 129 11.86 -2.64 5.54
N ILE A 130 11.91 -1.51 6.24
CA ILE A 130 11.42 -0.21 5.77
C ILE A 130 12.62 0.74 5.80
N GLN A 131 13.03 1.24 4.64
CA GLN A 131 14.15 2.17 4.52
C GLN A 131 13.91 3.42 5.38
N GLU A 132 14.97 3.97 5.98
CA GLU A 132 14.88 5.27 6.64
C GLU A 132 14.45 6.34 5.63
N GLY A 133 13.48 7.18 6.02
CA GLY A 133 12.87 8.16 5.13
C GLY A 133 11.82 7.59 4.17
N ALA A 134 11.44 6.30 4.26
CA ALA A 134 10.39 5.71 3.40
C ALA A 134 9.06 6.46 3.44
N LEU A 135 8.73 7.10 4.57
CA LEU A 135 7.50 7.86 4.75
C LEU A 135 7.73 9.39 4.76
N ALA A 136 8.95 9.86 4.48
CA ALA A 136 9.33 11.27 4.63
C ALA A 136 8.44 12.23 3.81
N HIS A 137 8.01 11.79 2.63
CA HIS A 137 7.14 12.53 1.71
C HIS A 137 5.64 12.34 1.97
N MET A 138 5.24 11.51 2.93
CA MET A 138 3.85 11.09 3.17
C MET A 138 3.19 11.89 4.30
N GLU A 139 3.18 13.22 4.19
CA GLU A 139 2.75 14.12 5.27
C GLU A 139 1.31 13.89 5.75
N LYS A 140 0.44 13.35 4.88
CA LYS A 140 -1.00 13.14 5.13
C LYS A 140 -1.35 11.75 5.66
N LEU A 141 -0.36 10.86 5.80
CA LEU A 141 -0.58 9.45 6.14
C LEU A 141 -1.01 9.31 7.61
N ALA A 142 -2.26 8.88 7.81
CA ALA A 142 -2.88 8.75 9.13
C ALA A 142 -3.07 7.28 9.57
N LEU A 143 -2.95 6.33 8.65
CA LEU A 143 -3.03 4.90 8.93
C LEU A 143 -2.05 4.12 8.07
N LEU A 144 -1.25 3.28 8.72
CA LEU A 144 -0.38 2.30 8.07
C LEU A 144 -0.57 0.95 8.77
N ASP A 145 -1.11 -0.02 8.05
CA ASP A 145 -1.20 -1.40 8.53
C ASP A 145 -0.05 -2.23 7.93
N LEU A 146 0.78 -2.80 8.81
CA LEU A 146 1.92 -3.65 8.48
C LEU A 146 1.82 -5.02 9.18
N LYS A 147 0.63 -5.41 9.64
CA LYS A 147 0.44 -6.70 10.32
C LYS A 147 0.87 -7.87 9.44
N GLY A 148 1.36 -8.95 10.05
CA GLY A 148 1.65 -10.18 9.31
C GLY A 148 2.74 -10.02 8.25
N ASN A 149 3.77 -9.23 8.54
CA ASN A 149 4.95 -9.06 7.70
C ASN A 149 6.17 -9.74 8.35
N HIS A 150 7.35 -9.52 7.79
CA HIS A 150 8.61 -10.13 8.24
C HIS A 150 9.53 -9.12 8.94
N LEU A 151 8.99 -8.04 9.50
CA LEU A 151 9.78 -7.00 10.15
C LEU A 151 10.43 -7.56 11.42
N THR A 152 11.76 -7.58 11.44
CA THR A 152 12.54 -7.94 12.64
C THR A 152 12.98 -6.73 13.46
N GLU A 153 13.09 -5.57 12.81
CA GLU A 153 13.46 -4.29 13.40
C GLU A 153 12.73 -3.14 12.70
N LEU A 154 12.69 -1.97 13.34
CA LEU A 154 12.13 -0.76 12.78
C LEU A 154 12.86 0.45 13.35
N LYS A 155 13.52 1.22 12.49
CA LYS A 155 14.25 2.42 12.88
C LYS A 155 13.30 3.60 13.00
N GLU A 156 13.61 4.55 13.87
CA GLU A 156 12.82 5.77 14.06
C GLU A 156 12.67 6.56 12.75
N GLY A 157 13.77 6.71 12.00
CA GLY A 157 13.80 7.37 10.70
C GLY A 157 12.92 6.70 9.64
N SER A 158 12.60 5.42 9.76
CA SER A 158 11.72 4.71 8.83
C SER A 158 10.27 5.20 8.89
N LEU A 159 9.85 5.76 10.04
CA LEU A 159 8.49 6.26 10.26
C LEU A 159 8.40 7.79 10.38
N ALA A 160 9.49 8.49 10.09
CA ALA A 160 9.51 9.95 10.01
C ALA A 160 8.75 10.43 8.75
N GLY A 161 8.10 11.60 8.84
CA GLY A 161 7.42 12.25 7.70
C GLY A 161 5.94 12.56 7.92
N PRO A 162 5.09 11.60 8.34
CA PRO A 162 3.68 11.86 8.59
C PRO A 162 3.49 12.96 9.65
N LYS A 163 2.76 14.03 9.29
CA LYS A 163 2.46 15.17 10.19
C LYS A 163 1.16 14.96 10.97
N THR A 164 0.39 13.92 10.63
CA THR A 164 -0.79 13.50 11.35
C THR A 164 -0.44 12.51 12.47
N ARG A 165 -1.34 12.34 13.43
CA ARG A 165 -1.24 11.25 14.41
C ARG A 165 -1.41 9.91 13.70
N LEU A 166 -0.30 9.22 13.43
CA LEU A 166 -0.28 8.00 12.62
C LEU A 166 -0.71 6.81 13.46
N ARG A 167 -1.78 6.12 13.02
CA ARG A 167 -2.16 4.81 13.54
C ARG A 167 -1.33 3.75 12.84
N LEU A 168 -0.60 2.98 13.61
CA LEU A 168 0.35 2.00 13.13
C LEU A 168 -0.03 0.62 13.69
N PHE A 169 -0.15 -0.35 12.80
CA PHE A 169 -0.41 -1.73 13.18
C PHE A 169 0.78 -2.61 12.82
N LEU A 170 1.33 -3.31 13.82
CA LEU A 170 2.58 -4.07 13.72
C LEU A 170 2.44 -5.52 14.18
N GLU A 171 1.24 -5.96 14.55
CA GLU A 171 0.98 -7.31 15.05
C GLU A 171 1.51 -8.39 14.08
N ASN A 172 1.87 -9.55 14.61
CA ASN A 172 2.32 -10.69 13.81
C ASN A 172 3.54 -10.40 12.94
N ASN A 173 4.53 -9.68 13.49
CA ASN A 173 5.86 -9.50 12.91
C ASN A 173 6.92 -10.10 13.85
N PRO A 174 8.00 -10.70 13.32
CA PRO A 174 9.05 -11.38 14.09
C PRO A 174 10.06 -10.40 14.72
N PHE A 175 9.57 -9.37 15.42
CA PHE A 175 10.43 -8.36 16.03
C PHE A 175 11.39 -8.95 17.07
N LYS A 176 12.67 -8.61 16.95
CA LYS A 176 13.69 -8.99 17.93
C LYS A 176 13.69 -7.96 19.06
N CYS A 177 13.65 -8.42 20.30
CA CYS A 177 13.73 -7.54 21.46
C CYS A 177 15.17 -7.03 21.64
N HIS A 178 15.42 -5.77 21.29
CA HIS A 178 16.67 -5.06 21.59
C HIS A 178 16.41 -3.56 21.77
N CYS A 179 17.38 -2.83 22.32
CA CYS A 179 17.25 -1.40 22.63
C CYS A 179 16.89 -0.52 21.42
N GLY A 180 17.14 -0.99 20.20
CA GLY A 180 16.85 -0.27 18.96
C GLY A 180 15.35 -0.06 18.68
N LEU A 181 14.46 -0.76 19.39
CA LEU A 181 13.01 -0.58 19.28
C LEU A 181 12.40 0.28 20.42
N ARG A 182 13.22 0.70 21.39
CA ARG A 182 12.74 1.42 22.58
C ARG A 182 12.06 2.76 22.24
N TRP A 183 12.49 3.41 21.17
CA TRP A 183 11.92 4.67 20.70
C TRP A 183 10.41 4.56 20.43
N LEU A 184 9.93 3.39 19.99
CA LEU A 184 8.53 3.15 19.64
C LEU A 184 7.59 3.25 20.86
N LEU A 185 8.10 2.95 22.05
CA LEU A 185 7.38 3.12 23.33
C LEU A 185 7.20 4.60 23.71
N HIS A 186 7.99 5.49 23.10
CA HIS A 186 8.02 6.93 23.40
C HIS A 186 7.49 7.79 22.25
N ALA A 187 7.07 7.20 21.12
CA ALA A 187 6.56 7.89 19.94
C ALA A 187 5.14 8.45 20.17
N LYS A 188 5.03 9.64 20.79
CA LYS A 188 3.76 10.26 21.22
C LYS A 188 2.81 10.61 20.07
N ASP A 189 3.35 10.88 18.90
CA ASP A 189 2.63 11.20 17.66
C ASP A 189 2.14 9.93 16.92
N LYS A 190 2.44 8.75 17.46
CA LYS A 190 2.03 7.45 16.93
C LYS A 190 1.05 6.77 17.87
N VAL A 191 0.05 6.10 17.31
CA VAL A 191 -0.81 5.16 18.03
C VAL A 191 -0.47 3.78 17.51
N VAL A 192 0.38 3.07 18.26
CA VAL A 192 0.92 1.79 17.86
C VAL A 192 0.13 0.67 18.52
N SER A 193 -0.29 -0.29 17.70
CA SER A 193 -0.93 -1.52 18.13
C SER A 193 0.00 -2.71 17.91
N GLY A 194 -0.18 -3.76 18.70
CA GLY A 194 0.74 -4.91 18.74
C GLY A 194 1.96 -4.76 19.64
N LEU A 195 2.13 -3.64 20.38
CA LEU A 195 3.28 -3.43 21.28
C LEU A 195 3.48 -4.53 22.34
N PHE A 196 2.44 -5.28 22.70
CA PHE A 196 2.51 -6.36 23.68
C PHE A 196 3.43 -7.53 23.25
N SER A 197 3.55 -7.84 21.96
CA SER A 197 4.48 -8.87 21.49
C SER A 197 5.95 -8.46 21.60
N PHE A 198 6.23 -7.17 21.77
CA PHE A 198 7.57 -6.60 21.92
C PHE A 198 8.00 -6.54 23.39
N LEU A 199 7.05 -6.31 24.29
CA LEU A 199 7.31 -6.02 25.70
C LEU A 199 7.58 -7.27 26.54
N SER A 200 7.16 -8.45 26.10
CA SER A 200 7.41 -9.72 26.82
C SER A 200 8.91 -10.06 26.94
N GLY A 201 9.77 -9.51 26.08
CA GLY A 201 11.24 -9.64 26.19
C GLY A 201 11.95 -8.47 26.87
N LEU A 202 11.29 -7.30 27.01
CA LEU A 202 11.86 -6.11 27.65
C LEU A 202 11.61 -6.06 29.17
N LEU A 203 10.64 -6.81 29.69
CA LEU A 203 10.33 -6.92 31.12
C LEU A 203 11.25 -7.86 31.91
N VAL A 204 12.32 -8.38 31.28
CA VAL A 204 13.27 -9.34 31.90
C VAL A 204 14.68 -8.73 32.12
N LEU A 205 14.85 -7.41 31.98
CA LEU A 205 16.12 -6.71 32.27
C LEU A 205 15.92 -5.55 33.26
#